data_AF-A0A964J3E7-F1
#
_entry.id   AF-A0A964J3E7-F1
#
_cell.length_a   1.000
_cell.length_b   1.000
_cell.length_c   1.000
_cell.angle_alpha   90.00
_cell.angle_beta   90.00
_cell.angle_gamma   90.00
#
_symmetry.space_group_name_H-M   'P 1'
#
loop_
_entity.id
_entity.type
_entity.pdbx_description
1 polymer ?
#
loop_
_entity_poly.entity_id
_entity_poly.type
_entity_poly.pdbx_seq_one_letter_code
_entity_poly.pdbx_strand_id
1 'polypeptide(L)'
;DHVKQTMYYMSPGYVSLMLAAPFEEFGGKPVTNKHTGQGLLENGPHNFGHDWVGTRIGMNRTMGTLRSAASDPIFYLHHANIDRIWSLYTQPQPDPAGPWGVQQYTFRDTDGSPIVQSVQNIIENTTNVSYAFSGKAFSVRKPSKVAAKTTEIMRTMKSNPITVSVPRDLFGQGEMLLDIRTGPITHTGKYTVRIYAGKQLVGQIRVLDGEHRSRLKSVSMTHSFSLLLTKLPPRGTSLTLVPPNKGFKVLLKSFRYRPL
;
A
#
# COMPACT_ATOMS: atom_id res chain seq x y z
N ASP A 1 -16.64 11.57 4.22
CA ASP A 1 -15.50 11.21 3.34
C ASP A 1 -14.86 9.86 3.63
N HIS A 2 -14.40 9.57 4.86
CA HIS A 2 -13.65 8.33 5.12
C HIS A 2 -14.40 7.02 4.76
N VAL A 3 -15.69 6.88 5.14
CA VAL A 3 -16.51 5.70 4.81
C VAL A 3 -16.56 5.49 3.30
N LYS A 4 -16.82 6.57 2.54
CA LYS A 4 -16.86 6.51 1.07
C LYS A 4 -15.52 6.07 0.50
N GLN A 5 -14.41 6.51 1.09
CA GLN A 5 -13.08 6.05 0.68
C GLN A 5 -12.88 4.57 1.02
N THR A 6 -13.18 4.13 2.24
CA THR A 6 -13.01 2.73 2.63
C THR A 6 -13.88 1.80 1.80
N MET A 7 -15.15 2.15 1.57
CA MET A 7 -16.02 1.42 0.65
C MET A 7 -15.43 1.32 -0.75
N TYR A 8 -14.78 2.37 -1.24
CA TYR A 8 -14.11 2.35 -2.54
C TYR A 8 -12.87 1.44 -2.54
N TYR A 9 -11.94 1.60 -1.57
CA TYR A 9 -10.69 0.82 -1.50
C TYR A 9 -10.91 -0.65 -1.13
N MET A 10 -12.04 -0.99 -0.52
CA MET A 10 -12.45 -2.37 -0.23
C MET A 10 -13.48 -2.90 -1.25
N SER A 11 -13.82 -2.11 -2.28
CA SER A 11 -14.78 -2.54 -3.29
C SER A 11 -14.24 -3.69 -4.15
N PRO A 12 -15.10 -4.58 -4.67
CA PRO A 12 -14.69 -5.60 -5.62
C PRO A 12 -13.97 -5.02 -6.85
N GLY A 13 -14.41 -3.85 -7.33
CA GLY A 13 -13.78 -3.16 -8.46
C GLY A 13 -12.33 -2.76 -8.16
N TYR A 14 -12.08 -2.12 -7.01
CA TYR A 14 -10.70 -1.77 -6.62
C TYR A 14 -9.82 -3.00 -6.42
N VAL A 15 -10.34 -4.04 -5.76
CA VAL A 15 -9.60 -5.29 -5.55
C VAL A 15 -9.27 -5.95 -6.90
N SER A 16 -10.20 -5.95 -7.86
CA SER A 16 -9.99 -6.53 -9.19
C SER A 16 -8.88 -5.81 -9.97
N LEU A 17 -8.82 -4.48 -9.89
CA LEU A 17 -7.73 -3.69 -10.45
C LEU A 17 -6.40 -4.02 -9.77
N MET A 18 -6.39 -4.01 -8.43
CA MET A 18 -5.19 -4.26 -7.62
C MET A 18 -4.55 -5.62 -7.90
N LEU A 19 -5.35 -6.67 -8.09
CA LEU A 19 -4.88 -8.02 -8.40
C LEU A 19 -4.26 -8.15 -9.80
N ALA A 20 -4.42 -7.14 -10.68
CA ALA A 20 -3.75 -7.07 -11.97
C ALA A 20 -2.35 -6.45 -11.89
N ALA A 21 -1.99 -5.81 -10.77
CA ALA A 21 -0.68 -5.22 -10.60
C ALA A 21 0.40 -6.32 -10.45
N PRO A 22 1.64 -6.08 -10.88
CA PRO A 22 2.74 -7.00 -10.59
C PRO A 22 3.03 -7.07 -9.09
N PHE A 23 3.74 -8.13 -8.67
CA PHE A 23 3.79 -8.52 -7.26
C PHE A 23 4.39 -7.44 -6.36
N GLU A 24 5.47 -6.78 -6.78
CA GLU A 24 6.10 -5.75 -5.95
C GLU A 24 5.19 -4.54 -5.70
N GLU A 25 4.34 -4.19 -6.65
CA GLU A 25 3.35 -3.13 -6.46
C GLU A 25 2.12 -3.62 -5.67
N PHE A 26 1.74 -4.89 -5.82
CA PHE A 26 0.66 -5.52 -5.06
C PHE A 26 1.00 -5.72 -3.58
N GLY A 27 2.01 -6.55 -3.31
CA GLY A 27 2.40 -7.04 -1.98
C GLY A 27 3.59 -6.32 -1.35
N GLY A 28 4.30 -5.49 -2.13
CA GLY A 28 5.47 -4.75 -1.65
C GLY A 28 6.80 -5.45 -1.92
N LYS A 29 7.88 -4.71 -1.62
CA LYS A 29 9.28 -5.15 -1.80
C LYS A 29 9.78 -5.94 -0.59
N PRO A 30 10.87 -6.73 -0.72
CA PRO A 30 11.41 -7.47 0.41
C PRO A 30 11.88 -6.50 1.50
N VAL A 31 11.62 -6.85 2.76
CA VAL A 31 11.98 -6.02 3.92
C VAL A 31 13.40 -6.28 4.45
N THR A 32 14.10 -7.26 3.86
CA THR A 32 15.47 -7.67 4.22
C THR A 32 16.49 -6.54 4.01
N ASN A 33 16.31 -5.74 2.96
CA ASN A 33 16.98 -4.45 2.77
C ASN A 33 15.93 -3.36 2.99
N LYS A 34 16.12 -2.52 4.03
CA LYS A 34 15.16 -1.52 4.59
C LYS A 34 14.66 -0.42 3.61
N HIS A 35 14.22 -0.79 2.41
CA HIS A 35 13.60 0.07 1.41
C HIS A 35 12.08 0.09 1.64
N THR A 36 11.64 0.81 2.68
CA THR A 36 10.26 0.66 3.21
C THR A 36 9.17 1.40 2.43
N GLY A 37 8.73 0.80 1.33
CA GLY A 37 7.46 1.10 0.69
C GLY A 37 6.27 0.43 1.36
N GLN A 38 5.07 0.64 0.82
CA GLN A 38 3.89 -0.21 1.07
C GLN A 38 3.25 -0.58 -0.29
N GLY A 39 2.82 -1.83 -0.42
CA GLY A 39 2.11 -2.31 -1.60
C GLY A 39 0.66 -1.81 -1.65
N LEU A 40 -0.03 -2.09 -2.75
CA LEU A 40 -1.44 -1.74 -2.94
C LEU A 40 -2.36 -2.42 -1.93
N LEU A 41 -2.07 -3.68 -1.55
CA LEU A 41 -2.86 -4.42 -0.56
C LEU A 41 -2.81 -3.74 0.81
N GLU A 42 -1.61 -3.31 1.23
CA GLU A 42 -1.37 -2.57 2.47
C GLU A 42 -1.99 -1.17 2.40
N ASN A 43 -1.67 -0.37 1.36
CA ASN A 43 -2.15 1.01 1.22
C ASN A 43 -3.67 1.12 1.06
N GLY A 44 -4.30 0.15 0.41
CA GLY A 44 -5.72 0.12 0.08
C GLY A 44 -6.55 -0.59 1.17
N PRO A 45 -7.06 -1.80 0.90
CA PRO A 45 -8.05 -2.43 1.78
C PRO A 45 -7.58 -2.58 3.23
N HIS A 46 -6.29 -2.87 3.47
CA HIS A 46 -5.74 -2.98 4.82
C HIS A 46 -5.78 -1.62 5.57
N ASN A 47 -5.08 -0.60 5.06
CA ASN A 47 -4.97 0.68 5.77
C ASN A 47 -6.31 1.41 5.91
N PHE A 48 -7.22 1.24 4.96
CA PHE A 48 -8.56 1.86 5.06
C PHE A 48 -9.52 1.08 5.95
N GLY A 49 -9.38 -0.25 6.07
CA GLY A 49 -10.14 -1.06 7.03
C GLY A 49 -9.79 -0.71 8.47
N HIS A 50 -8.48 -0.68 8.77
CA HIS A 50 -7.95 -0.19 10.05
C HIS A 50 -8.46 1.21 10.42
N ASP A 51 -8.39 2.17 9.50
CA ASP A 51 -8.82 3.55 9.75
C ASP A 51 -10.34 3.73 9.86
N TRP A 52 -11.13 2.82 9.27
CA TRP A 52 -12.58 2.86 9.40
C TRP A 52 -13.04 2.34 10.77
N VAL A 53 -12.49 1.21 11.19
CA VAL A 53 -12.90 0.58 12.46
C VAL A 53 -12.26 1.27 13.67
N GLY A 54 -11.06 1.82 13.53
CA GLY A 54 -10.38 2.55 14.60
C GLY A 54 -11.22 3.67 15.19
N THR A 55 -11.24 3.79 16.53
CA THR A 55 -12.03 4.81 17.22
C THR A 55 -11.62 6.22 16.80
N ARG A 56 -12.55 7.00 16.24
CA ARG A 56 -12.29 8.40 15.88
C ARG A 56 -12.21 9.34 17.08
N ILE A 57 -12.59 8.86 18.26
CA ILE A 57 -12.58 9.62 19.52
C ILE A 57 -11.37 9.17 20.35
N GLY A 58 -10.61 10.14 20.87
CA GLY A 58 -9.36 9.88 21.60
C GLY A 58 -8.16 9.63 20.66
N MET A 59 -7.16 8.89 21.14
CA MET A 59 -5.90 8.63 20.41
C MET A 59 -6.01 7.63 19.25
N ASN A 60 -7.21 7.36 18.70
CA ASN A 60 -7.41 6.38 17.62
C ASN A 60 -6.82 4.99 17.92
N ARG A 61 -6.99 4.54 19.17
CA ARG A 61 -6.46 3.26 19.68
C ARG A 61 -7.16 2.07 19.03
N THR A 62 -6.64 0.86 19.29
CA THR A 62 -7.08 -0.39 18.66
C THR A 62 -6.88 -0.38 17.15
N MET A 63 -7.89 -0.66 16.33
CA MET A 63 -7.79 -0.82 14.87
C MET A 63 -7.13 0.37 14.16
N GLY A 64 -7.21 1.57 14.73
CA GLY A 64 -6.63 2.78 14.13
C GLY A 64 -5.12 2.96 14.33
N THR A 65 -4.49 2.14 15.20
CA THR A 65 -3.09 2.27 15.63
C THR A 65 -2.41 0.89 15.68
N LEU A 66 -1.35 0.70 14.89
CA LEU A 66 -0.70 -0.61 14.69
C LEU A 66 -0.29 -1.30 16.00
N ARG A 67 0.30 -0.56 16.96
CA ARG A 67 0.74 -1.10 18.26
C ARG A 67 -0.37 -1.76 19.07
N SER A 68 -1.62 -1.31 18.90
CA SER A 68 -2.77 -1.76 19.70
C SER A 68 -3.83 -2.49 18.89
N ALA A 69 -3.65 -2.65 17.57
CA ALA A 69 -4.72 -3.09 16.69
C ALA A 69 -5.24 -4.49 17.04
N ALA A 70 -4.32 -5.42 17.34
CA ALA A 70 -4.67 -6.79 17.73
C ALA A 70 -5.43 -6.91 19.07
N SER A 71 -5.54 -5.85 19.86
CA SER A 71 -6.37 -5.86 21.08
C SER A 71 -7.87 -5.79 20.80
N ASP A 72 -8.28 -5.48 19.57
CA ASP A 72 -9.66 -5.57 19.11
C ASP A 72 -9.84 -6.87 18.30
N PRO A 73 -10.72 -7.81 18.70
CA PRO A 73 -10.90 -9.09 18.02
C PRO A 73 -11.20 -8.98 16.51
N ILE A 74 -11.81 -7.88 16.06
CA ILE A 74 -12.08 -7.68 14.62
C ILE A 74 -10.80 -7.56 13.79
N PHE A 75 -9.65 -7.29 14.42
CA PHE A 75 -8.34 -7.30 13.80
C PHE A 75 -8.08 -8.61 13.06
N TYR A 76 -8.36 -9.75 13.71
CA TYR A 76 -8.09 -11.06 13.13
C TYR A 76 -9.02 -11.35 11.96
N LEU A 77 -10.29 -10.95 12.03
CA LEU A 77 -11.23 -11.07 10.91
C LEU A 77 -10.88 -10.14 9.74
N HIS A 78 -10.39 -8.94 10.04
CA HIS A 78 -9.88 -8.02 9.04
C HIS A 78 -8.70 -8.64 8.29
N HIS A 79 -7.69 -9.13 9.02
CA HIS A 79 -6.50 -9.77 8.44
C HIS A 79 -6.81 -11.09 7.75
N ALA A 80 -7.77 -11.89 8.22
CA ALA A 80 -8.24 -13.06 7.50
C ALA A 80 -8.84 -12.70 6.13
N ASN A 81 -9.52 -11.56 6.01
CA ASN A 81 -10.00 -11.08 4.71
C ASN A 81 -8.88 -10.47 3.84
N ILE A 82 -7.83 -9.90 4.44
CA ILE A 82 -6.63 -9.48 3.69
C ILE A 82 -5.90 -10.70 3.12
N ASP A 83 -5.74 -11.76 3.91
CA ASP A 83 -5.19 -13.06 3.50
C ASP A 83 -6.04 -13.72 2.40
N ARG A 84 -7.37 -13.65 2.54
CA ARG A 84 -8.30 -14.06 1.47
C ARG A 84 -8.10 -13.25 0.18
N ILE A 85 -7.81 -11.95 0.26
CA ILE A 85 -7.53 -11.16 -0.94
C ILE A 85 -6.21 -11.60 -1.57
N TRP A 86 -5.19 -11.91 -0.76
CA TRP A 86 -3.93 -12.52 -1.25
C TRP A 86 -4.23 -13.82 -2.01
N SER A 87 -5.09 -14.68 -1.48
CA SER A 87 -5.42 -15.96 -2.13
C SER A 87 -6.07 -15.82 -3.52
N LEU A 88 -6.57 -14.62 -3.87
CA LEU A 88 -7.11 -14.32 -5.20
C LEU A 88 -6.04 -13.83 -6.20
N TYR A 89 -4.79 -13.65 -5.77
CA TYR A 89 -3.71 -13.16 -6.60
C TYR A 89 -3.14 -14.27 -7.48
N THR A 90 -3.25 -14.09 -8.80
CA THR A 90 -2.88 -15.11 -9.81
C THR A 90 -1.74 -14.69 -10.73
N GLN A 91 -1.18 -13.50 -10.56
CA GLN A 91 -0.02 -13.07 -11.34
C GLN A 91 1.25 -13.76 -10.84
N PRO A 92 2.37 -13.75 -11.61
CA PRO A 92 3.63 -14.29 -11.15
C PRO A 92 4.03 -13.74 -9.78
N GLN A 93 4.38 -14.65 -8.86
CA GLN A 93 4.88 -14.37 -7.52
C GLN A 93 6.40 -14.61 -7.49
N PRO A 94 7.16 -13.94 -6.61
CA PRO A 94 8.58 -14.20 -6.45
C PRO A 94 8.82 -15.62 -5.95
N ASP A 95 10.01 -16.14 -6.25
CA ASP A 95 10.48 -17.41 -5.70
C ASP A 95 10.48 -17.35 -4.16
N PRO A 96 9.78 -18.27 -3.47
CA PRO A 96 9.84 -18.40 -2.01
C PRO A 96 11.26 -18.63 -1.48
N ALA A 97 12.19 -19.20 -2.23
CA ALA A 97 13.59 -19.33 -1.81
C ALA A 97 14.39 -18.00 -1.98
N GLY A 98 13.77 -16.98 -2.58
CA GLY A 98 14.39 -15.69 -2.86
C GLY A 98 14.40 -14.69 -1.68
N PRO A 99 14.71 -13.41 -1.95
CA PRO A 99 14.88 -12.38 -0.91
C PRO A 99 13.67 -12.13 -0.01
N TRP A 100 12.46 -12.52 -0.42
CA TRP A 100 11.25 -12.42 0.41
C TRP A 100 11.17 -13.55 1.43
N GLY A 101 11.51 -14.78 1.04
CA GLY A 101 11.30 -15.97 1.87
C GLY A 101 12.22 -16.07 3.08
N VAL A 102 13.41 -15.48 3.00
CA VAL A 102 14.41 -15.52 4.07
C VAL A 102 14.00 -14.73 5.31
N GLN A 103 12.99 -13.85 5.22
CA GLN A 103 12.48 -13.12 6.37
C GLN A 103 11.88 -14.09 7.39
N GLN A 104 12.32 -13.99 8.65
CA GLN A 104 11.83 -14.82 9.74
C GLN A 104 10.94 -14.04 10.71
N TYR A 105 10.00 -14.74 11.31
CA TYR A 105 9.14 -14.28 12.38
C TYR A 105 9.14 -15.30 13.52
N THR A 106 9.09 -14.79 14.75
CA THR A 106 8.93 -15.62 15.95
C THR A 106 7.51 -15.53 16.45
N PHE A 107 6.85 -16.67 16.59
CA PHE A 107 5.51 -16.83 17.13
C PHE A 107 5.55 -17.61 18.45
N ARG A 108 4.41 -17.69 19.12
CA ARG A 108 4.18 -18.56 20.27
C ARG A 108 3.17 -19.62 19.86
N ASP A 109 3.48 -20.89 20.12
CA ASP A 109 2.51 -21.98 19.96
C ASP A 109 1.47 -21.94 21.09
N THR A 110 0.47 -22.80 21.00
CA THR A 110 -0.62 -23.01 21.96
C THR A 110 -0.14 -23.41 23.36
N ASP A 111 1.04 -24.01 23.49
CA ASP A 111 1.70 -24.32 24.75
C ASP A 111 2.62 -23.18 25.27
N GLY A 112 2.75 -22.09 24.51
CA GLY A 112 3.60 -20.95 24.83
C GLY A 112 5.07 -21.08 24.39
N SER A 113 5.46 -22.22 23.81
CA SER A 113 6.80 -22.42 23.24
C SER A 113 7.04 -21.48 22.06
N PRO A 114 8.27 -20.97 21.86
CA PRO A 114 8.59 -20.13 20.71
C PRO A 114 8.73 -21.00 19.44
N ILE A 115 8.09 -20.56 18.36
CA ILE A 115 8.28 -21.13 17.02
C ILE A 115 8.87 -20.06 16.12
N VAL A 116 9.91 -20.40 15.38
CA VAL A 116 10.48 -19.53 14.34
C VAL A 116 10.06 -20.05 12.98
N GLN A 117 9.46 -19.17 12.17
CA GLN A 117 9.05 -19.49 10.80
C GLN A 117 9.64 -18.48 9.83
N SER A 118 10.17 -18.98 8.71
CA SER A 118 10.49 -18.14 7.55
C SER A 118 9.24 -17.91 6.70
N VAL A 119 9.23 -16.84 5.90
CA VAL A 119 8.16 -16.61 4.92
C VAL A 119 8.09 -17.77 3.93
N GLN A 120 9.24 -18.33 3.54
CA GLN A 120 9.29 -19.54 2.71
C GLN A 120 8.54 -20.70 3.36
N ASN A 121 8.87 -21.03 4.61
CA ASN A 121 8.24 -22.13 5.34
C ASN A 121 6.73 -21.92 5.47
N ILE A 122 6.28 -20.68 5.71
CA ILE A 122 4.86 -20.36 5.81
C ILE A 122 4.16 -20.67 4.47
N ILE A 123 4.70 -20.21 3.35
CA ILE A 123 4.12 -20.44 2.01
C ILE A 123 4.09 -21.92 1.66
N GLU A 124 5.18 -22.66 1.94
CA GLU A 124 5.32 -24.06 1.53
C GLU A 124 4.53 -25.02 2.42
N ASN A 125 4.37 -24.72 3.71
CA ASN A 125 3.79 -25.66 4.68
C ASN A 125 2.36 -25.31 5.11
N THR A 126 1.89 -24.07 4.91
CA THR A 126 0.52 -23.65 5.30
C THR A 126 -0.49 -24.02 4.20
N THR A 127 -0.67 -25.32 3.98
CA THR A 127 -1.49 -25.85 2.87
C THR A 127 -2.94 -26.14 3.23
N ASN A 128 -3.29 -26.09 4.51
CA ASN A 128 -4.61 -26.45 5.04
C ASN A 128 -5.53 -25.24 5.29
N VAL A 129 -5.24 -24.08 4.70
CA VAL A 129 -6.10 -22.89 4.82
C VAL A 129 -7.10 -22.86 3.66
N SER A 130 -8.38 -22.73 4.01
CA SER A 130 -9.47 -22.57 3.03
C SER A 130 -10.30 -21.34 3.35
N TYR A 131 -10.90 -20.76 2.31
CA TYR A 131 -11.75 -19.58 2.43
C TYR A 131 -13.16 -19.88 1.97
N ALA A 132 -14.13 -19.29 2.66
CA ALA A 132 -15.54 -19.42 2.29
C ALA A 132 -15.78 -18.98 0.84
N PHE A 133 -16.56 -19.78 0.10
CA PHE A 133 -17.01 -19.45 -1.25
C PHE A 133 -17.88 -18.18 -1.23
N SER A 134 -17.55 -17.20 -2.05
CA SER A 134 -18.23 -15.90 -2.07
C SER A 134 -19.57 -15.88 -2.81
N GLY A 135 -20.04 -17.01 -3.36
CA GLY A 135 -21.32 -17.08 -4.08
C GLY A 135 -21.34 -16.39 -5.44
N LYS A 136 -20.36 -15.53 -5.74
CA LYS A 136 -20.22 -14.78 -7.00
C LYS A 136 -18.84 -14.98 -7.59
N ALA A 137 -18.79 -15.16 -8.91
CA ALA A 137 -17.53 -15.16 -9.65
C ALA A 137 -16.84 -13.79 -9.46
N PHE A 138 -15.61 -13.81 -8.98
CA PHE A 138 -14.77 -12.63 -8.88
C PHE A 138 -13.87 -12.58 -10.11
N SER A 139 -14.10 -11.59 -10.99
CA SER A 139 -13.26 -11.41 -12.17
C SER A 139 -12.04 -10.56 -11.83
N VAL A 140 -10.85 -11.13 -11.99
CA VAL A 140 -9.59 -10.38 -11.92
C VAL A 140 -9.36 -9.67 -13.26
N ARG A 141 -8.94 -8.41 -13.22
CA ARG A 141 -8.58 -7.67 -14.43
C ARG A 141 -7.29 -8.24 -15.02
N LYS A 142 -7.20 -8.28 -16.35
CA LYS A 142 -5.96 -8.69 -17.02
C LYS A 142 -4.91 -7.57 -16.91
N PRO A 143 -3.65 -7.90 -16.60
CA PRO A 143 -2.58 -6.92 -16.56
C PRO A 143 -2.32 -6.32 -17.94
N SER A 144 -2.09 -5.01 -17.97
CA SER A 144 -1.52 -4.31 -19.12
C SER A 144 -0.10 -4.81 -19.41
N LYS A 145 0.19 -4.99 -20.71
CA LYS A 145 1.54 -5.32 -21.20
C LYS A 145 2.39 -4.08 -21.49
N VAL A 146 1.85 -2.88 -21.27
CA VAL A 146 2.55 -1.62 -21.56
C VAL A 146 3.69 -1.42 -20.56
N ALA A 147 4.88 -1.16 -21.08
CA ALA A 147 6.06 -0.89 -20.27
C ALA A 147 5.87 0.40 -19.44
N ALA A 148 6.38 0.36 -18.21
CA ALA A 148 6.34 1.54 -17.33
C ALA A 148 7.29 2.63 -17.79
N LYS A 149 6.84 3.88 -17.70
CA LYS A 149 7.64 5.07 -17.95
C LYS A 149 8.03 5.72 -16.64
N THR A 150 9.22 6.30 -16.59
CA THR A 150 9.74 6.98 -15.40
C THR A 150 9.93 8.46 -15.69
N THR A 151 9.50 9.31 -14.76
CA THR A 151 9.76 10.75 -14.76
C THR A 151 10.51 11.09 -13.48
N GLU A 152 11.72 11.62 -13.64
CA GLU A 152 12.50 12.14 -12.51
C GLU A 152 11.87 13.44 -12.01
N ILE A 153 11.69 13.53 -10.69
CA ILE A 153 11.06 14.67 -10.03
C ILE A 153 12.11 15.46 -9.27
N MET A 154 12.90 14.79 -8.42
CA MET A 154 13.96 15.37 -7.59
C MET A 154 13.56 16.67 -6.87
N ARG A 155 12.34 16.71 -6.32
CA ARG A 155 11.81 17.87 -5.59
C ARG A 155 11.34 17.49 -4.19
N THR A 156 11.62 18.36 -3.23
CA THR A 156 11.20 18.16 -1.85
C THR A 156 9.80 18.71 -1.64
N MET A 157 8.85 17.84 -1.29
CA MET A 157 7.56 18.22 -0.75
C MET A 157 7.73 18.58 0.72
N LYS A 158 7.27 19.77 1.10
CA LYS A 158 7.26 20.24 2.49
C LYS A 158 5.80 20.24 2.99
N SER A 159 5.42 21.21 3.81
CA SER A 159 4.06 21.37 4.34
C SER A 159 3.07 21.99 3.36
N ASN A 160 3.55 22.57 2.26
CA ASN A 160 2.70 23.10 1.20
C ASN A 160 2.54 22.06 0.08
N PRO A 161 1.40 22.07 -0.65
CA PRO A 161 1.22 21.26 -1.84
C PRO A 161 2.34 21.47 -2.85
N ILE A 162 2.71 20.41 -3.57
CA ILE A 162 3.64 20.48 -4.69
C ILE A 162 2.95 20.01 -5.96
N THR A 163 2.98 20.83 -7.00
CA THR A 163 2.53 20.45 -8.34
C THR A 163 3.72 20.02 -9.17
N VAL A 164 3.63 18.83 -9.73
CA VAL A 164 4.67 18.17 -10.53
C VAL A 164 4.14 17.98 -11.94
N SER A 165 4.86 18.48 -12.93
CA SER A 165 4.55 18.22 -14.34
C SER A 165 4.77 16.74 -14.64
N VAL A 166 3.80 16.12 -15.29
CA VAL A 166 3.88 14.73 -15.74
C VAL A 166 3.52 14.65 -17.22
N PRO A 167 4.05 13.65 -17.95
CA PRO A 167 3.69 13.44 -19.34
C PRO A 167 2.19 13.29 -19.58
N ARG A 168 1.71 13.76 -20.73
CA ARG A 168 0.26 13.79 -21.07
C ARG A 168 -0.36 12.41 -21.19
N ASP A 169 0.44 11.41 -21.54
CA ASP A 169 0.05 10.01 -21.68
C ASP A 169 -0.24 9.31 -20.34
N LEU A 170 0.05 9.95 -19.21
CA LEU A 170 -0.52 9.52 -17.92
C LEU A 170 -2.05 9.68 -17.89
N PHE A 171 -2.61 10.56 -18.71
CA PHE A 171 -4.05 10.88 -18.73
C PHE A 171 -4.75 10.23 -19.93
N GLY A 172 -6.07 10.02 -19.79
CA GLY A 172 -6.91 9.52 -20.89
C GLY A 172 -6.70 8.06 -21.28
N GLN A 173 -5.88 7.30 -20.54
CA GLN A 173 -5.62 5.86 -20.79
C GLN A 173 -6.38 4.91 -19.84
N GLY A 174 -7.38 5.42 -19.12
CA GLY A 174 -8.10 4.66 -18.10
C GLY A 174 -7.36 4.65 -16.76
N GLU A 175 -7.37 3.50 -16.08
CA GLU A 175 -6.73 3.32 -14.78
C GLU A 175 -5.21 3.16 -14.93
N MET A 176 -4.47 3.91 -14.11
CA MET A 176 -3.02 3.93 -14.13
C MET A 176 -2.45 3.39 -12.82
N LEU A 177 -1.41 2.58 -12.91
CA LEU A 177 -0.52 2.28 -11.80
C LEU A 177 0.53 3.38 -11.70
N LEU A 178 0.71 3.96 -10.51
CA LEU A 178 1.73 4.94 -10.20
C LEU A 178 2.56 4.48 -9.00
N ASP A 179 3.87 4.36 -9.20
CA ASP A 179 4.87 4.20 -8.15
C ASP A 179 5.54 5.54 -7.86
N ILE A 180 5.42 6.00 -6.63
CA ILE A 180 6.12 7.19 -6.13
C ILE A 180 7.37 6.74 -5.39
N ARG A 181 8.55 7.02 -5.95
CA ARG A 181 9.81 6.78 -5.26
C ARG A 181 10.19 8.01 -4.45
N THR A 182 10.52 7.82 -3.17
CA THR A 182 10.94 8.91 -2.29
C THR A 182 12.33 8.68 -1.72
N GLY A 183 12.94 9.74 -1.22
CA GLY A 183 14.04 9.64 -0.26
C GLY A 183 13.56 9.22 1.14
N PRO A 184 14.41 9.39 2.17
CA PRO A 184 14.06 9.08 3.54
C PRO A 184 12.83 9.85 4.01
N ILE A 185 12.04 9.24 4.88
CA ILE A 185 10.83 9.81 5.49
C ILE A 185 11.07 9.81 7.00
N THR A 186 11.23 10.99 7.57
CA THR A 186 11.46 11.18 9.01
C THR A 186 10.17 11.50 9.77
N HIS A 187 9.07 11.70 9.06
CA HIS A 187 7.76 11.89 9.67
C HIS A 187 7.31 10.62 10.40
N THR A 188 6.95 10.78 11.67
CA THR A 188 6.45 9.72 12.53
C THR A 188 4.93 9.81 12.67
N GLY A 189 4.31 8.71 13.07
CA GLY A 189 2.86 8.61 13.18
C GLY A 189 2.13 8.50 11.84
N LYS A 190 0.80 8.62 11.94
CA LYS A 190 -0.15 8.47 10.84
C LYS A 190 -0.09 9.66 9.89
N TYR A 191 -0.08 9.40 8.58
CA TYR A 191 -0.21 10.47 7.60
C TYR A 191 -0.93 10.06 6.32
N THR A 192 -1.40 11.07 5.59
CA THR A 192 -1.95 10.90 4.25
C THR A 192 -1.37 11.96 3.31
N VAL A 193 -0.83 11.52 2.18
CA VAL A 193 -0.52 12.41 1.05
C VAL A 193 -1.62 12.20 0.01
N ARG A 194 -2.39 13.25 -0.28
CA ARG A 194 -3.45 13.20 -1.31
C ARG A 194 -2.90 13.64 -2.65
N ILE A 195 -3.37 13.04 -3.73
CA ILE A 195 -2.88 13.30 -5.09
C ILE A 195 -4.04 13.72 -5.95
N TYR A 196 -3.91 14.89 -6.54
CA TYR A 196 -4.93 15.52 -7.36
C TYR A 196 -4.46 15.68 -8.80
N ALA A 197 -5.40 15.51 -9.74
CA ALA A 197 -5.27 15.97 -11.12
C ALA A 197 -6.25 17.14 -11.31
N GLY A 198 -5.73 18.37 -11.36
CA GLY A 198 -6.57 19.57 -11.22
C GLY A 198 -7.29 19.57 -9.87
N LYS A 199 -8.63 19.58 -9.88
CA LYS A 199 -9.46 19.51 -8.65
C LYS A 199 -9.87 18.07 -8.27
N GLN A 200 -9.61 17.10 -9.12
CA GLN A 200 -10.05 15.71 -8.93
C GLN A 200 -9.05 14.95 -8.05
N LEU A 201 -9.51 14.38 -6.93
CA LEU A 201 -8.71 13.41 -6.16
C LEU A 201 -8.58 12.12 -6.97
N VAL A 202 -7.35 11.72 -7.28
CA VAL A 202 -7.06 10.55 -8.13
C VAL A 202 -6.40 9.41 -7.36
N GLY A 203 -5.73 9.70 -6.25
CA GLY A 203 -5.09 8.70 -5.40
C GLY A 203 -4.64 9.30 -4.07
N GLN A 204 -4.22 8.44 -3.15
CA GLN A 204 -3.62 8.88 -1.89
C GLN A 204 -2.71 7.79 -1.31
N ILE A 205 -1.59 8.23 -0.74
CA ILE A 205 -0.76 7.42 0.14
C ILE A 205 -1.35 7.55 1.53
N ARG A 206 -1.74 6.44 2.14
CA ARG A 206 -2.22 6.38 3.54
C ARG A 206 -1.30 5.49 4.35
N VAL A 207 -0.71 6.02 5.42
CA VAL A 207 0.17 5.27 6.32
C VAL A 207 -0.42 5.33 7.73
N LEU A 208 -0.62 4.19 8.37
CA LEU A 208 -1.33 4.07 9.66
C LEU A 208 -0.51 4.49 10.87
N ASP A 209 0.72 4.00 11.01
CA ASP A 209 1.62 4.37 12.09
C ASP A 209 3.08 4.14 11.67
N GLY A 210 3.98 4.99 12.13
CA GLY A 210 5.39 5.02 11.75
C GLY A 210 6.31 5.38 12.92
N GLU A 211 5.88 5.23 14.18
CA GLU A 211 6.72 5.60 15.34
C GLU A 211 8.13 4.97 15.32
N HIS A 212 8.28 3.77 14.75
CA HIS A 212 9.57 3.11 14.56
C HIS A 212 10.54 3.91 13.65
N ARG A 213 10.02 4.79 12.77
CA ARG A 213 10.81 5.66 11.87
C ARG A 213 11.59 6.73 12.63
N SER A 214 11.20 7.04 13.87
CA SER A 214 12.00 7.91 14.76
C SER A 214 13.44 7.41 14.94
N ARG A 215 13.64 6.09 14.90
CA ARG A 215 14.93 5.40 15.05
C ARG A 215 15.72 5.29 13.74
N LEU A 216 15.13 5.72 12.62
CA LEU A 216 15.69 5.57 11.27
C LEU A 216 16.17 6.90 10.68
N LYS A 217 16.22 7.98 11.48
CA LYS A 217 16.57 9.34 11.02
C LYS A 217 17.95 9.46 10.36
N SER A 218 18.89 8.58 10.69
CA SER A 218 20.26 8.55 10.15
C SER A 218 20.46 7.56 9.00
N VAL A 219 19.44 6.77 8.63
CA VAL A 219 19.58 5.75 7.59
C VAL A 219 19.14 6.33 6.25
N SER A 220 20.07 6.38 5.29
CA SER A 220 19.75 6.72 3.91
C SER A 220 18.95 5.58 3.28
N MET A 221 17.64 5.77 3.13
CA MET A 221 16.74 4.79 2.51
C MET A 221 15.83 5.44 1.47
N THR A 222 15.38 4.63 0.52
CA THR A 222 14.32 5.03 -0.43
C THR A 222 13.07 4.21 -0.17
N HIS A 223 11.92 4.85 -0.35
CA HIS A 223 10.62 4.21 -0.24
C HIS A 223 9.94 4.19 -1.61
N SER A 224 9.06 3.20 -1.82
CA SER A 224 8.22 3.09 -3.01
C SER A 224 6.77 2.98 -2.58
N PHE A 225 5.91 3.88 -3.05
CA PHE A 225 4.48 3.81 -2.77
C PHE A 225 3.72 3.56 -4.07
N SER A 226 3.08 2.40 -4.17
CA SER A 226 2.28 2.02 -5.33
C SER A 226 0.83 2.44 -5.14
N LEU A 227 0.23 3.00 -6.19
CA LEU A 227 -1.10 3.60 -6.17
C LEU A 227 -1.85 3.30 -7.46
N LEU A 228 -3.14 3.00 -7.34
CA LEU A 228 -4.06 2.98 -8.48
C LEU A 228 -4.72 4.35 -8.65
N LEU A 229 -4.50 4.97 -9.80
CA LEU A 229 -5.15 6.21 -10.22
C LEU A 229 -6.34 5.86 -11.12
N THR A 230 -7.55 5.88 -10.57
CA THR A 230 -8.75 5.37 -11.26
C THR A 230 -9.72 6.45 -11.72
N LYS A 231 -9.46 7.70 -11.37
CA LYS A 231 -10.32 8.85 -11.68
C LYS A 231 -9.56 9.95 -12.42
N LEU A 232 -8.60 9.56 -13.24
CA LEU A 232 -7.82 10.51 -14.02
C LEU A 232 -8.73 11.22 -15.03
N PRO A 233 -8.63 12.56 -15.15
CA PRO A 233 -9.35 13.28 -16.18
C PRO A 233 -8.85 12.87 -17.58
N PRO A 234 -9.65 13.08 -18.64
CA PRO A 234 -9.26 12.74 -20.02
C PRO A 234 -8.00 13.49 -20.50
N ARG A 235 -7.71 14.65 -19.92
CA ARG A 235 -6.56 15.49 -20.23
C ARG A 235 -5.94 16.02 -18.95
N GLY A 236 -4.62 16.12 -18.94
CA GLY A 236 -3.86 16.69 -17.84
C GLY A 236 -2.38 16.81 -18.20
N THR A 237 -1.64 17.56 -17.39
CA THR A 237 -0.20 17.78 -17.55
C THR A 237 0.54 17.78 -16.21
N SER A 238 -0.17 17.60 -15.10
CA SER A 238 0.42 17.68 -13.77
C SER A 238 -0.37 16.90 -12.72
N LEU A 239 0.33 16.51 -11.67
CA LEU A 239 -0.26 16.00 -10.44
C LEU A 239 0.12 16.93 -9.28
N THR A 240 -0.85 17.25 -8.43
CA THR A 240 -0.64 18.02 -7.20
C THR A 240 -0.68 17.09 -6.00
N LEU A 241 0.43 17.01 -5.28
CA LEU A 241 0.56 16.23 -4.05
C LEU A 241 0.34 17.16 -2.87
N VAL A 242 -0.65 16.83 -2.04
CA VAL A 242 -1.05 17.59 -0.86
C VAL A 242 -0.59 16.82 0.39
N PRO A 243 0.36 17.35 1.16
CA PRO A 243 0.85 16.73 2.39
C PRO A 243 -0.19 16.77 3.51
N PRO A 244 -0.01 16.00 4.61
CA PRO A 244 -0.94 15.98 5.74
C PRO A 244 -1.01 17.32 6.48
N ASN A 245 0.11 17.73 7.11
CA ASN A 245 0.18 18.80 8.12
C ASN A 245 1.52 19.57 8.03
N LYS A 246 1.66 20.63 8.83
CA LYS A 246 2.94 21.33 9.06
C LYS A 246 4.01 20.37 9.62
N GLY A 247 5.25 20.48 9.12
CA GLY A 247 6.38 19.64 9.52
C GLY A 247 6.63 18.40 8.64
N PHE A 248 5.71 18.05 7.73
CA PHE A 248 5.97 17.00 6.75
C PHE A 248 7.06 17.43 5.74
N LYS A 249 8.05 16.56 5.51
CA LYS A 249 9.11 16.78 4.51
C LYS A 249 9.52 15.45 3.89
N VAL A 250 9.49 15.35 2.57
CA VAL A 250 9.96 14.19 1.83
C VAL A 250 10.51 14.59 0.46
N LEU A 251 11.65 14.01 0.07
CA LEU A 251 12.17 14.13 -1.28
C LEU A 251 11.38 13.19 -2.21
N LEU A 252 10.67 13.74 -3.20
CA LEU A 252 10.14 12.96 -4.32
C LEU A 252 11.29 12.75 -5.31
N LYS A 253 11.67 11.49 -5.52
CA LYS A 253 12.75 11.13 -6.45
C LYS A 253 12.20 10.99 -7.86
N SER A 254 11.27 10.07 -8.06
CA SER A 254 10.70 9.80 -9.39
C SER A 254 9.27 9.27 -9.29
N PHE A 255 8.54 9.42 -10.39
CA PHE A 255 7.26 8.78 -10.64
C PHE A 255 7.44 7.74 -11.74
N ARG A 256 7.10 6.49 -11.47
CA ARG A 256 7.04 5.42 -12.47
C ARG A 256 5.58 5.04 -12.69
N TYR A 257 5.11 5.03 -13.93
CA TYR A 257 3.70 4.82 -14.22
C TYR A 257 3.48 3.95 -15.46
N ARG A 258 2.33 3.26 -15.49
CA ARG A 258 1.85 2.46 -16.61
C ARG A 258 0.33 2.31 -16.56
N PRO A 259 -0.34 2.09 -17.70
CA PRO A 259 -1.71 1.58 -17.71
C PRO A 259 -1.79 0.25 -16.95
N LEU A 260 -2.92 0.01 -16.31
CA LEU A 260 -3.20 -1.22 -15.55
C LEU A 260 -4.04 -2.23 -16.33
#